data_AF-A0A1N6JPT0-F1
#
_entry.id   AF-A0A1N6JPT0-F1
#
_cell.length_a   1.000
_cell.length_b   1.000
_cell.length_c   1.000
_cell.angle_alpha   90.00
_cell.angle_beta   90.00
_cell.angle_gamma   90.00
#
_symmetry.space_group_name_H-M   'P 1'
#
loop_
_entity.id
_entity.type
_entity.pdbx_description
1 polymer ?
#
loop_
_entity_poly.entity_id
_entity_poly.type
_entity_poly.pdbx_seq_one_letter_code
_entity_poly.pdbx_strand_id
1 'polypeptide(L)' 'MNIASEMNSEEVLQVKLEVLRRKHSDLDEAIRALQERGTVDSLTLMRLKREKLALKDQIALVEDQLTPDIIA' A
#
# COMPACT_ATOMS: atom_id res chain seq x y z
N MET A 1 -21.43 23.60 9.70
CA MET A 1 -21.13 22.51 10.64
C MET A 1 -21.16 21.20 9.85
N ASN A 2 -20.01 20.61 9.51
CA ASN A 2 -19.97 19.25 8.92
C ASN A 2 -18.73 18.43 9.35
N ILE A 3 -18.10 18.85 10.45
CA ILE A 3 -16.83 18.28 10.97
C ILE A 3 -16.98 16.78 11.27
N ALA A 4 -18.16 16.33 11.71
CA ALA A 4 -18.42 14.92 12.01
C ALA A 4 -18.39 14.00 10.77
N SER A 5 -18.67 14.49 9.56
CA SER A 5 -18.61 13.66 8.34
C SER A 5 -17.19 13.54 7.78
N GLU A 6 -16.37 14.58 7.99
CA GLU A 6 -14.96 14.62 7.58
C GLU A 6 -14.11 13.72 8.48
N MET A 7 -14.31 13.76 9.81
CA MET A 7 -13.60 12.88 10.76
C MET A 7 -13.79 11.39 10.46
N ASN A 8 -15.02 10.97 10.11
CA ASN A 8 -15.29 9.58 9.71
C ASN A 8 -14.58 9.19 8.40
N SER A 9 -14.35 10.15 7.51
CA SER A 9 -13.69 9.91 6.22
C SER A 9 -12.18 9.77 6.40
N GLU A 10 -11.56 10.61 7.23
CA GLU A 10 -10.14 10.52 7.58
C GLU A 10 -9.82 9.21 8.31
N GLU A 11 -10.64 8.83 9.30
CA GLU A 11 -10.44 7.58 10.05
C GLU A 11 -10.50 6.36 9.13
N VAL A 12 -11.44 6.35 8.17
CA VAL A 12 -11.53 5.29 7.14
C VAL A 12 -10.29 5.27 6.25
N LEU A 13 -9.77 6.42 5.84
CA LEU A 13 -8.56 6.52 5.03
C LEU A 13 -7.32 6.05 5.81
N GLN A 14 -7.23 6.35 7.11
CA GLN A 14 -6.15 5.88 7.99
C GLN A 14 -6.15 4.35 8.12
N VAL A 15 -7.32 3.75 8.38
CA VAL A 15 -7.45 2.28 8.44
C VAL A 15 -7.08 1.65 7.09
N LYS A 16 -7.56 2.24 5.99
CA LYS A 16 -7.22 1.77 4.63
C LYS A 16 -5.71 1.86 4.38
N LEU A 17 -5.07 2.96 4.78
CA LEU A 17 -3.62 3.14 4.65
C LEU A 17 -2.85 2.07 5.41
N GLU A 18 -3.25 1.76 6.64
CA GLU A 18 -2.61 0.74 7.46
C GLU A 18 -2.74 -0.66 6.83
N VAL A 19 -3.94 -1.00 6.34
CA VAL A 19 -4.18 -2.26 5.61
C VAL A 19 -3.31 -2.35 4.36
N LEU A 20 -3.23 -1.28 3.57
CA LEU A 20 -2.40 -1.25 2.36
C LEU A 20 -0.92 -1.39 2.68
N ARG A 21 -0.42 -0.69 3.70
CA ARG A 21 0.98 -0.77 4.17
C ARG A 21 1.33 -2.18 4.65
N ARG A 22 0.45 -2.81 5.43
CA ARG A 22 0.63 -4.19 5.88
C ARG A 22 0.70 -5.15 4.70
N LYS A 23 -0.26 -5.07 3.77
CA LYS A 23 -0.29 -5.91 2.57
C LYS A 23 0.96 -5.73 1.70
N HIS A 24 1.46 -4.50 1.58
CA HIS A 24 2.71 -4.22 0.87
C HIS A 24 3.92 -4.85 1.56
N SER A 25 3.99 -4.82 2.90
CA SER A 25 5.05 -5.48 3.67
C SER A 25 5.01 -6.99 3.51
N ASP A 26 3.83 -7.60 3.67
CA ASP A 26 3.63 -9.04 3.51
C ASP A 26 4.04 -9.52 2.11
N LEU A 27 3.72 -8.71 1.07
CA LEU A 27 4.10 -9.00 -0.30
C LEU A 27 5.62 -8.89 -0.51
N ASP A 28 6.29 -7.94 0.15
CA ASP A 28 7.75 -7.83 0.08
C ASP A 28 8.44 -9.03 0.73
N GLU A 29 7.96 -9.47 1.89
CA GLU A 29 8.46 -10.66 2.57
C GLU A 29 8.24 -11.93 1.71
N ALA A 30 7.05 -12.06 1.10
CA ALA A 30 6.76 -13.15 0.18
C ALA A 30 7.72 -13.16 -1.02
N ILE A 31 8.00 -11.99 -1.62
CA ILE A 31 8.96 -11.88 -2.72
C ILE A 31 10.36 -12.30 -2.27
N ARG A 32 10.84 -11.83 -1.10
CA ARG A 32 12.17 -12.21 -0.57
C ARG A 32 12.27 -13.71 -0.31
N ALA A 33 11.28 -14.30 0.37
CA ALA A 33 11.25 -15.74 0.63
C ALA A 33 11.22 -16.57 -0.66
N LEU A 34 10.54 -16.07 -1.70
CA LEU A 34 10.52 -16.70 -3.02
C LEU A 34 11.86 -16.58 -3.74
N GLN A 35 12.55 -15.45 -3.62
CA GLN A 35 13.89 -15.26 -4.20
C GLN A 35 14.94 -16.14 -3.51
N GLU A 36 14.90 -16.24 -2.19
CA GLU A 36 15.82 -17.07 -1.40
C GLU A 36 15.70 -18.57 -1.73
N ARG A 37 14.49 -19.04 -2.05
CA ARG A 37 14.26 -20.44 -2.46
C ARG A 37 14.85 -20.78 -3.83
N GLY A 38 15.20 -19.78 -4.66
CA GLY A 38 15.92 -19.95 -5.93
C GLY A 38 15.18 -20.66 -7.07
N THR A 39 14.01 -21.25 -6.83
CA THR A 39 13.24 -22.04 -7.81
C THR A 39 12.02 -21.30 -8.37
N VAL A 40 11.90 -20.00 -8.12
CA VAL A 40 10.70 -19.25 -8.47
C VAL A 40 10.78 -18.75 -9.90
N ASP A 41 9.70 -19.03 -10.64
CA ASP A 41 9.54 -18.59 -12.01
C ASP A 41 9.56 -17.05 -12.13
N SER A 42 10.29 -16.59 -13.14
CA SER A 42 10.47 -15.18 -13.49
C SER A 42 9.14 -14.43 -13.70
N LEU A 43 8.12 -15.08 -14.27
CA LEU A 43 6.79 -14.49 -14.46
C LEU A 43 6.08 -14.27 -13.13
N THR A 44 6.21 -15.22 -12.20
CA THR A 44 5.63 -15.11 -10.85
C THR A 44 6.26 -13.95 -10.09
N LEU A 45 7.59 -13.83 -10.11
CA LEU A 45 8.29 -12.69 -9.51
C LEU A 45 7.89 -11.36 -10.15
N MET A 46 7.76 -11.32 -11.48
CA MET A 46 7.34 -10.11 -12.19
C MET A 46 5.93 -9.69 -11.78
N ARG A 47 4.99 -10.63 -11.66
CA ARG A 47 3.61 -10.35 -11.22
C ARG A 47 3.58 -9.79 -9.80
N LEU A 48 4.30 -10.41 -8.87
CA LEU A 48 4.34 -9.96 -7.46
C LEU A 48 4.97 -8.57 -7.35
N LYS A 49 6.04 -8.28 -8.11
CA LYS A 49 6.64 -6.94 -8.16
C LYS A 49 5.68 -5.89 -8.72
N ARG A 50 4.89 -6.24 -9.74
CA ARG A 50 3.86 -5.35 -10.30
C ARG A 50 2.74 -5.08 -9.28
N GLU A 51 2.28 -6.11 -8.58
CA GLU A 51 1.31 -5.97 -7.49
C GLU A 51 1.86 -5.09 -6.37
N LYS A 52 3.14 -5.25 -6.00
CA LYS A 52 3.82 -4.41 -5.02
C LYS A 52 3.87 -2.95 -5.43
N LEU A 53 4.19 -2.67 -6.70
CA LEU A 53 4.18 -1.31 -7.24
C LEU A 53 2.77 -0.71 -7.18
N ALA A 54 1.75 -1.45 -7.59
CA ALA A 54 0.37 -0.98 -7.53
C ALA A 54 -0.13 -0.71 -6.09
N LEU A 55 0.34 -1.48 -5.10
CA LEU A 55 0.06 -1.20 -3.68
C LEU A 55 0.76 0.07 -3.22
N LYS A 56 2.01 0.29 -3.64
CA LYS A 56 2.75 1.53 -3.33
C LYS A 56 2.04 2.76 -3.91
N ASP A 57 1.57 2.68 -5.15
CA ASP A 57 0.85 3.79 -5.79
C ASP A 57 -0.48 4.09 -5.07
N GLN A 58 -1.19 3.05 -4.62
CA GLN A 58 -2.41 3.22 -3.82
C GLN A 58 -2.13 3.81 -2.43
N ILE A 59 -1.03 3.41 -1.79
CA ILE A 59 -0.58 4.00 -0.52
C ILE A 59 -0.33 5.49 -0.72
N ALA A 60 0.43 5.87 -1.74
CA ALA A 60 0.73 7.27 -2.03
C ALA A 60 -0.55 8.09 -2.28
N LEU A 61 -1.52 7.54 -3.02
CA LEU A 61 -2.80 8.21 -3.27
C LEU A 61 -3.62 8.42 -1.98
N VAL A 62 -3.59 7.47 -1.04
CA VAL A 62 -4.30 7.58 0.24
C VAL A 62 -3.56 8.51 1.20
N GLU A 63 -2.22 8.49 1.19
CA GLU A 63 -1.38 9.43 1.93
C GLU A 63 -1.61 10.87 1.46
N ASP A 64 -1.64 11.11 0.14
CA ASP A 64 -1.90 12.43 -0.45
C ASP A 64 -3.28 12.99 -0.02
N GLN A 65 -4.30 12.13 0.06
CA GLN A 65 -5.63 12.51 0.57
C GLN A 65 -5.64 12.81 2.08
N LEU A 66 -4.76 12.17 2.86
CA LEU A 66 -4.65 12.38 4.31
C LEU A 66 -3.72 13.56 4.68
N THR A 67 -2.76 13.90 3.83
CA THR A 67 -1.80 15.00 4.03
C THR A 67 -1.88 16.03 2.89
N PRO A 68 -3.02 16.70 2.68
CA PRO A 68 -3.17 17.64 1.57
C PRO A 68 -2.26 18.89 1.67
N ASP A 69 -1.62 19.16 2.82
CA ASP A 69 -0.96 20.45 3.13
C ASP A 69 0.59 20.41 3.23
N ILE A 70 1.27 19.34 2.80
CA ILE A 70 2.75 19.22 2.99
C ILE A 70 3.55 19.31 1.66
N ILE A 71 2.88 19.41 0.51
CA ILE A 71 3.49 19.58 -0.81
C ILE A 71 2.96 20.86 -1.48
N ALA A 72 3.26 22.03 -0.89
CA ALA A 72 3.08 23.36 -1.49
C ALA A 72 4.34 24.21 -1.24
#